data_AF-A0A3D2IEW6-F1
#
_entry.id   AF-A0A3D2IEW6-F1
#
_cell.length_a   1.000
_cell.length_b   1.000
_cell.length_c   1.000
_cell.angle_alpha   90.00
_cell.angle_beta   90.00
_cell.angle_gamma   90.00
#
_symmetry.space_group_name_H-M   'P 1'
#
loop_
_entity.id
_entity.type
_entity.pdbx_description
1 polymer ?
#
loop_
_entity_poly.entity_id
_entity_poly.type
_entity_poly.pdbx_seq_one_letter_code
_entity_poly.pdbx_strand_id
1 'polypeptide(L)' 'MGYWATATGKEGPKEFYEDNRVIDRCIFCGQEKEIKTKMTIFFSEHETNTGPICKTCYHANAKQVKAV' A
#
# COMPACT_ATOMS: atom_id res chain seq x y z
N MET A 1 54.06 -7.32 -13.34
CA MET A 1 53.44 -5.98 -13.31
C MET A 1 52.16 -6.05 -14.14
N GLY A 2 51.00 -5.91 -13.50
CA GLY A 2 49.70 -6.03 -14.16
C GLY A 2 48.57 -6.02 -13.12
N TYR A 3 48.37 -4.87 -12.49
CA TYR A 3 47.35 -4.62 -11.48
C TYR A 3 46.08 -4.10 -12.14
N TRP A 4 44.94 -4.75 -11.84
CA TRP A 4 43.55 -4.26 -11.91
C TRP A 4 42.63 -5.47 -11.60
N ALA A 5 42.15 -5.67 -10.37
CA ALA A 5 41.01 -4.98 -9.76
C ALA A 5 39.78 -5.04 -10.68
N THR A 6 38.59 -5.50 -10.28
CA THR A 6 38.01 -5.75 -8.96
C THR A 6 36.67 -6.46 -9.19
N ALA A 7 36.20 -7.15 -8.15
CA ALA A 7 34.86 -7.72 -8.04
C ALA A 7 33.76 -6.78 -8.59
N THR A 8 33.00 -7.25 -9.57
CA THR A 8 31.65 -6.73 -9.83
C THR A 8 30.66 -7.82 -9.45
N GLY A 9 30.62 -8.09 -8.14
CA GLY A 9 29.40 -8.61 -7.54
C GLY A 9 28.30 -7.63 -7.90
N LYS A 10 27.34 -8.07 -8.70
CA LYS A 10 26.11 -7.34 -8.99
C LYS A 10 25.27 -7.31 -7.71
N GLU A 11 25.71 -6.55 -6.73
CA GLU A 11 24.79 -5.97 -5.75
C GLU A 11 24.11 -4.81 -6.46
N GLY A 12 23.04 -5.13 -7.19
CA GLY A 12 22.07 -4.10 -7.54
C GLY A 12 21.71 -3.35 -6.25
N PRO A 13 21.50 -2.03 -6.30
CA PRO A 13 21.06 -1.31 -5.12
C PRO A 13 19.81 -2.04 -4.64
N LYS A 14 19.88 -2.61 -3.43
CA LYS A 14 18.68 -2.91 -2.67
C LYS A 14 18.13 -1.55 -2.32
N GLU A 15 17.48 -0.94 -3.32
CA GLU A 15 16.79 0.32 -3.24
C GLU A 15 15.98 0.21 -1.97
N PHE A 16 16.31 1.08 -1.01
CA PHE A 16 15.64 1.15 0.27
C PHE A 16 14.16 1.24 -0.07
N TYR A 17 13.43 0.13 0.10
CA TYR A 17 11.99 0.15 0.02
C TYR A 17 11.57 0.90 1.28
N GLU A 18 11.65 2.23 1.22
CA GLU A 18 11.15 3.12 2.23
C GLU A 18 9.71 2.72 2.41
N ASP A 19 9.53 2.01 3.51
CA ASP A 19 8.32 1.43 4.02
C ASP A 19 7.41 2.61 4.36
N ASN A 20 6.83 3.22 3.32
CA ASN A 20 5.91 4.36 3.35
C ASN A 20 4.56 3.88 3.91
N ARG A 21 4.63 3.29 5.11
CA ARG A 21 3.48 2.88 5.91
C ARG A 21 2.84 4.16 6.43
N VAL A 22 1.90 4.67 5.66
CA VAL A 22 1.06 5.79 6.08
C VAL A 22 0.10 5.25 7.14
N ILE A 23 0.26 5.70 8.39
CA ILE A 23 -0.70 5.42 9.46
C ILE A 23 -1.68 6.60 9.52
N ASP A 24 -2.97 6.31 9.37
CA ASP A 24 -4.04 7.30 9.43
C ASP A 24 -5.33 6.64 9.94
N ARG A 25 -6.34 7.46 10.23
CA ARG A 25 -7.66 6.99 10.68
C ARG A 25 -8.48 6.45 9.52
N CYS A 26 -8.79 5.17 9.54
CA CYS A 26 -9.58 4.51 8.49
C CYS A 26 -11.00 5.10 8.39
N ILE A 27 -11.43 5.49 7.18
CA ILE A 27 -12.80 5.95 6.87
C ILE A 27 -13.87 4.92 7.23
N PHE A 28 -13.53 3.63 7.21
CA PHE A 28 -14.50 2.54 7.40
C PHE A 28 -14.66 2.12 8.87
N CYS A 29 -13.56 1.99 9.62
CA CYS A 29 -13.60 1.51 11.01
C CYS A 29 -13.20 2.57 12.06
N GLY A 30 -12.77 3.75 11.62
CA GLY A 30 -12.37 4.85 12.52
C GLY A 30 -11.10 4.60 13.33
N GLN A 31 -10.39 3.49 13.10
CA GLN A 31 -9.16 3.14 13.81
C GLN A 31 -7.93 3.70 13.09
N GLU A 32 -6.93 4.18 13.85
CA GLU A 32 -5.61 4.56 13.33
C GLU A 32 -4.79 3.30 13.03
N LYS A 33 -4.61 3.02 11.74
CA LYS A 33 -3.95 1.82 11.24
C LYS A 33 -3.20 2.15 9.95
N GLU A 34 -2.39 1.21 9.51
CA GLU A 34 -1.72 1.30 8.22
C GLU A 34 -2.73 1.35 7.06
N ILE A 35 -2.67 2.46 6.33
CA ILE A 35 -3.50 2.78 5.19
C ILE A 35 -2.96 2.09 3.95
N LYS A 36 -3.86 1.44 3.23
CA LYS A 36 -3.51 0.85 1.94
C LYS A 36 -3.59 1.87 0.81
N THR A 37 -4.69 2.63 0.79
CA THR A 37 -5.00 3.59 -0.26
C THR A 37 -6.12 4.53 0.19
N LYS A 38 -6.47 5.49 -0.64
CA LYS A 38 -7.67 6.33 -0.48
C LYS A 38 -8.77 5.78 -1.39
N MET A 39 -9.99 5.67 -0.88
CA MET A 39 -11.14 5.16 -1.63
C MET A 39 -12.33 6.10 -1.47
N THR A 40 -13.19 6.13 -2.47
CA THR A 40 -14.48 6.81 -2.40
C THR A 40 -15.56 5.79 -2.08
N ILE A 41 -16.27 6.02 -0.98
CA ILE A 41 -17.43 5.25 -0.55
C ILE A 41 -18.68 6.02 -0.99
N PHE A 42 -19.55 5.34 -1.72
CA PHE A 42 -20.88 5.84 -2.08
C PHE A 42 -21.87 5.37 -1.03
N PHE A 43 -22.41 6.30 -0.23
CA PHE A 43 -23.43 6.00 0.77
C PHE A 43 -24.84 6.08 0.18
N SER A 44 -25.08 7.05 -0.71
CA SER A 44 -26.35 7.29 -1.39
C SER A 44 -26.12 8.09 -2.67
N GLU A 45 -27.15 8.28 -3.47
CA GLU A 45 -27.06 8.95 -4.79
C GLU A 45 -26.52 10.40 -4.71
N HIS A 46 -26.65 11.06 -3.55
CA HIS A 46 -26.17 12.42 -3.31
C HIS A 46 -24.99 12.49 -2.33
N GLU A 47 -24.54 11.36 -1.76
CA GLU A 47 -23.53 11.35 -0.71
C GLU A 47 -22.39 10.39 -1.01
N THR A 48 -21.21 10.97 -1.27
CA THR A 48 -19.94 10.27 -1.44
C THR A 48 -18.94 10.77 -0.42
N ASN A 49 -18.26 9.85 0.25
CA ASN A 49 -17.19 10.19 1.17
C ASN A 49 -15.88 9.59 0.68
N THR A 50 -14.87 10.44 0.50
CA THR A 50 -13.54 10.02 0.04
C THR A 50 -12.56 10.10 1.18
N GLY A 51 -11.89 9.00 1.49
CA GLY A 51 -10.97 8.96 2.62
C GLY A 51 -10.02 7.76 2.61
N PRO A 52 -9.08 7.74 3.56
CA PRO A 52 -8.08 6.68 3.69
C PRO A 52 -8.71 5.38 4.23
N ILE A 53 -8.39 4.24 3.63
CA ILE A 53 -8.84 2.93 4.10
C ILE A 53 -7.66 2.10 4.62
N CYS A 54 -7.82 1.46 5.78
CA CYS A 54 -6.80 0.57 6.31
C CYS A 54 -6.71 -0.74 5.52
N LYS A 55 -5.53 -1.38 5.53
CA LYS A 55 -5.33 -2.67 4.85
C LYS A 55 -6.38 -3.70 5.27
N THR A 56 -6.68 -3.81 6.56
CA THR A 56 -7.66 -4.78 7.07
C THR A 56 -9.05 -4.59 6.45
N CYS A 57 -9.59 -3.37 6.49
CA CYS A 57 -10.92 -3.09 5.92
C CYS A 57 -10.92 -3.21 4.40
N TYR A 58 -9.82 -2.84 3.73
CA TYR A 58 -9.69 -3.06 2.30
C TYR A 58 -9.77 -4.55 1.95
N HIS A 59 -9.03 -5.41 2.65
CA HIS A 59 -9.03 -6.84 2.37
C HIS A 59 -10.36 -7.51 2.75
N ALA A 60 -11.02 -7.05 3.80
CA ALA A 60 -12.33 -7.55 4.21
C ALA A 60 -13.44 -7.23 3.18
N ASN A 61 -13.37 -6.06 2.52
CA ASN A 61 -14.38 -5.59 1.56
C ASN A 61 -13.99 -5.80 0.09
N ALA A 62 -12.77 -6.27 -0.18
CA ALA A 62 -12.34 -6.57 -1.54
C ALA A 62 -13.18 -7.74 -2.08
N LYS A 63 -14.00 -7.49 -3.10
CA LYS A 63 -14.70 -8.55 -3.82
C LYS A 63 -13.66 -9.49 -4.42
N GLN A 64 -13.60 -10.72 -3.89
CA GLN A 64 -12.81 -11.77 -4.52
C GLN A 64 -13.53 -12.16 -5.81
N VAL A 65 -12.96 -11.78 -6.95
CA VAL A 65 -13.39 -12.31 -8.24
C VAL A 65 -12.97 -13.78 -8.26
N LYS A 66 -13.89 -14.69 -7.96
CA LYS A 66 -13.70 -16.11 -8.25
C LYS A 66 -13.75 -16.24 -9.76
N ALA A 67 -12.66 -16.72 -10.37
CA ALA A 67 -12.71 -17.16 -11.75
C ALA A 67 -13.79 -18.25 -11.83
N VAL A 68 -14.81 -18.00 -12.66
CA VAL A 68 -15.84 -18.98 -13.01
C VAL A 68 -15.29 -19.95 -14.04
#